data_AF-A0ABD5N3Y9-F1
#
_entry.id   AF-A0ABD5N3Y9-F1
#
_cell.length_a   1.000
_cell.length_b   1.000
_cell.length_c   1.000
_cell.angle_alpha   90.00
_cell.angle_beta   90.00
_cell.angle_gamma   90.00
#
_symmetry.space_group_name_H-M   'P 1'
#
loop_
_entity.id
_entity.type
_entity.pdbx_description
1 polymer ?
#
loop_
_entity_poly.entity_id
_entity_poly.type
_entity_poly.pdbx_seq_one_letter_code
_entity_poly.pdbx_strand_id
1 'polypeptide(L)'
;MDQRGLSIIILVTMLSSSIVYGVSSPTNYVQQGWNLFSFPANQSFTWLDTNVSNGSTTKNISEAASAGWIQSSIYYFDQQSQIYNFTPTDDSNIQAFRGYWLYAFDDDLTLNFPISACQLINESCDGLDNDCDGEIDEELNSTGPLCALTSGVCTGKRQKCGGGSGWLACDASSYPGSYEADESTCDGLDNDCDGNIDEGLTGSACPQQDGECVGSTEVCQGTAGWKTCGDLVFSQYSGDYEPTEVTCDDLDNDCDGATDEDLVGNLCASQDGVCEGSRALCTSGSWQACDYSVYSGDYNATETVCDGLDNDCDGNTDEGFVDAQGSGTYDTNTTCGNCYTDCTQIYGKDNAAGVCNNVSGNFTCQMDCDSGYYDLNQVPDDGCEFQLDTNAIYVSETDGSAVDNIGCGIGPSGINPYYPCASITYALGRTNSTRYKLLIANGLYSESITLVKGISLYGGYRPDTWERSVANTLTTIKGTSSLNDHKYTIFAENITNSTVVEGFEIQGQTNYAAGKNSYAIYLKNAPNLTIS
;
A
#
# COMPACT_ATOMS: atom_id res chain seq x y z
N MET A 1 109.47 9.62 84.29
CA MET A 1 110.47 8.57 84.00
C MET A 1 109.69 7.47 83.29
N ASP A 2 109.80 7.22 82.00
CA ASP A 2 110.84 7.52 81.01
C ASP A 2 110.15 7.85 79.66
N GLN A 3 110.66 8.83 78.93
CA GLN A 3 110.22 9.14 77.57
C GLN A 3 110.90 8.18 76.60
N ARG A 4 110.12 7.36 75.88
CA ARG A 4 110.53 6.87 74.56
C ARG A 4 109.35 6.93 73.62
N GLY A 5 109.44 7.81 72.64
CA GLY A 5 108.55 7.82 71.49
C GLY A 5 108.63 6.48 70.79
N LEU A 6 107.55 5.71 70.86
CA LEU A 6 107.29 4.63 69.94
C LEU A 6 106.46 5.24 68.81
N SER A 7 107.15 5.79 67.82
CA SER A 7 106.60 5.82 66.47
C SER A 7 106.35 4.37 66.08
N ILE A 8 105.12 3.90 66.27
CA ILE A 8 104.64 2.66 65.67
C ILE A 8 104.53 2.97 64.17
N ILE A 9 105.65 2.80 63.50
CA ILE A 9 105.70 2.65 62.05
C ILE A 9 105.02 1.30 61.81
N ILE A 10 103.71 1.32 61.53
CA ILE A 10 103.04 0.17 60.91
C ILE A 10 103.60 0.11 59.48
N LEU A 11 104.80 -0.46 59.34
CA LEU A 11 105.26 -0.97 58.06
C LEU A 11 104.34 -2.16 57.78
N VAL A 12 103.19 -1.92 57.15
CA VAL A 12 102.43 -2.99 56.49
C VAL A 12 103.30 -3.45 55.33
N THR A 13 104.31 -4.28 55.63
CA THR A 13 104.86 -5.18 54.63
C THR A 13 103.70 -6.06 54.20
N MET A 14 103.18 -5.81 53.00
CA MET A 14 102.23 -6.69 52.33
C MET A 14 102.88 -8.06 52.15
N LEU A 15 102.76 -8.91 53.16
CA LEU A 15 103.05 -10.32 53.09
C LEU A 15 101.84 -11.04 53.71
N SER A 16 101.03 -11.58 52.79
CA SER A 16 99.97 -12.57 53.01
C SER A 16 98.94 -12.26 54.08
N SER A 17 97.92 -11.47 53.76
CA SER A 17 96.58 -11.61 54.34
C SER A 17 95.55 -11.08 53.34
N SER A 18 94.51 -11.86 53.10
CA SER A 18 93.50 -11.69 52.06
C SER A 18 92.84 -10.30 52.09
N ILE A 19 93.04 -9.50 51.05
CA ILE A 19 92.14 -8.39 50.74
C ILE A 19 90.93 -9.01 50.05
N VAL A 20 89.83 -9.18 50.77
CA VAL A 20 88.53 -9.51 50.20
C VAL A 20 87.73 -8.22 50.12
N TYR A 21 87.62 -7.66 48.90
CA TYR A 21 86.49 -6.80 48.57
C TYR A 21 85.30 -7.71 48.30
N GLY A 22 84.30 -7.66 49.16
CA GLY A 22 83.09 -8.46 49.04
C GLY A 22 82.00 -7.87 49.92
N VAL A 23 81.20 -6.97 49.35
CA VAL A 23 79.90 -6.54 49.90
C VAL A 23 78.90 -7.67 49.69
N SER A 24 79.08 -8.76 50.43
CA SER A 24 78.09 -9.82 50.62
C SER A 24 78.62 -10.76 51.72
N SER A 25 78.45 -10.31 52.97
CA SER A 25 78.63 -11.00 54.25
C SER A 25 79.58 -10.20 55.16
N PRO A 26 79.09 -9.57 56.25
CA PRO A 26 79.98 -9.21 57.33
C PRO A 26 80.30 -10.51 58.04
N THR A 27 81.26 -11.30 57.53
CA THR A 27 81.79 -12.37 58.37
C THR A 27 82.53 -11.65 59.48
N ASN A 28 81.87 -11.47 60.62
CA ASN A 28 82.43 -10.89 61.83
C ASN A 28 83.50 -11.79 62.46
N TYR A 29 84.10 -12.68 61.66
CA TYR A 29 85.07 -13.67 62.04
C TYR A 29 86.46 -13.03 62.13
N VAL A 30 87.17 -13.34 63.20
CA VAL A 30 88.43 -12.71 63.58
C VAL A 30 89.43 -13.82 63.88
N GLN A 31 90.59 -13.77 63.21
CA GLN A 31 91.71 -14.71 63.40
C GLN A 31 92.85 -14.05 64.16
N GLN A 32 93.79 -14.81 64.70
CA GLN A 32 94.98 -14.29 65.37
C GLN A 32 95.77 -13.36 64.42
N GLY A 33 96.08 -12.15 64.88
CA GLY A 33 96.73 -11.11 64.10
C GLY A 33 95.81 -9.91 63.80
N TRP A 34 96.19 -9.10 62.80
CA TRP A 34 95.42 -7.92 62.40
C TRP A 34 94.26 -8.29 61.47
N ASN A 35 93.05 -7.88 61.85
CA ASN A 35 91.82 -8.10 61.10
C ASN A 35 91.21 -6.75 60.73
N LEU A 36 90.76 -6.63 59.48
CA LEU A 36 89.96 -5.52 59.01
C LEU A 36 88.49 -5.91 59.04
N PHE A 37 87.67 -5.11 59.71
CA PHE A 37 86.21 -5.24 59.65
C PHE A 37 85.58 -3.90 59.29
N SER A 38 84.42 -3.94 58.66
CA SER A 38 83.64 -2.75 58.32
C SER A 38 82.25 -2.86 58.91
N PHE A 39 81.65 -1.71 59.24
CA PHE A 39 80.30 -1.67 59.78
C PHE A 39 79.32 -1.01 58.79
N PRO A 40 78.48 -1.79 58.06
CA PRO A 40 77.64 -1.29 56.99
C PRO A 40 76.20 -0.95 57.44
N ALA A 41 75.99 -0.41 58.64
CA ALA A 41 74.66 0.06 59.06
C ALA A 41 74.59 1.59 59.12
N ASN A 42 73.37 2.12 58.93
CA ASN A 42 73.06 3.55 58.91
C ASN A 42 73.12 4.26 60.28
N GLN A 43 73.47 3.54 61.36
CA GLN A 43 73.54 4.11 62.71
C GLN A 43 74.89 3.82 63.35
N SER A 44 75.52 4.84 63.94
CA SER A 44 76.72 4.63 64.75
C SER A 44 76.37 3.98 66.09
N PHE A 45 77.23 3.12 66.61
CA PHE A 45 77.07 2.54 67.95
C PHE A 45 78.41 2.54 68.70
N THR A 46 78.36 2.40 70.03
CA THR A 46 79.54 2.42 70.89
C THR A 46 80.33 1.12 70.74
N TRP A 47 81.65 1.19 70.49
CA TRP A 47 82.48 -0.01 70.31
C TRP A 47 82.37 -1.00 71.47
N LEU A 48 82.29 -0.50 72.71
CA LEU A 48 82.22 -1.30 73.93
C LEU A 48 80.95 -2.17 74.04
N ASP A 49 79.89 -1.83 73.30
CA ASP A 49 78.67 -2.62 73.25
C ASP A 49 78.82 -3.87 72.36
N THR A 50 79.95 -4.01 71.66
CA THR A 50 80.28 -5.22 70.89
C THR A 50 80.68 -6.34 71.84
N ASN A 51 80.17 -7.53 71.57
CA ASN A 51 80.59 -8.74 72.26
C ASN A 51 81.52 -9.58 71.35
N VAL A 52 82.52 -10.23 71.93
CA VAL A 52 83.39 -11.18 71.25
C VAL A 52 83.07 -12.59 71.73
N SER A 53 82.85 -13.51 70.79
CA SER A 53 82.59 -14.93 71.08
C SER A 53 83.70 -15.79 70.49
N ASN A 54 84.14 -16.82 71.22
CA ASN A 54 85.04 -17.87 70.70
C ASN A 54 84.27 -19.15 70.34
N GLY A 55 82.97 -19.03 70.06
CA GLY A 55 82.07 -20.15 69.78
C GLY A 55 81.55 -20.91 71.01
N SER A 56 82.17 -20.75 72.20
CA SER A 56 81.73 -21.37 73.46
C SER A 56 81.34 -20.36 74.53
N THR A 57 82.03 -19.23 74.59
CA THR A 57 81.81 -18.16 75.58
C THR A 57 81.80 -16.81 74.90
N THR A 58 80.91 -15.93 75.35
CA THR A 58 80.80 -14.54 74.86
C THR A 58 81.23 -13.59 75.97
N LYS A 59 82.09 -12.63 75.63
CA LYS A 59 82.66 -11.61 76.53
C LYS A 59 82.45 -10.24 75.91
N ASN A 60 82.24 -9.20 76.71
CA ASN A 60 82.31 -7.83 76.17
C ASN A 60 83.76 -7.46 75.81
N ILE A 61 83.97 -6.33 75.11
CA ILE A 61 85.32 -5.90 74.68
C ILE A 61 86.33 -5.85 75.85
N SER A 62 85.93 -5.32 77.00
CA SER A 62 86.83 -5.18 78.17
C SER A 62 87.24 -6.54 78.75
N GLU A 63 86.27 -7.45 78.85
CA GLU A 63 86.49 -8.81 79.33
C GLU A 63 87.28 -9.66 78.34
N ALA A 64 87.02 -9.52 77.04
CA ALA A 64 87.74 -10.20 75.97
C ALA A 64 89.21 -9.76 75.93
N ALA A 65 89.47 -8.46 76.09
CA ALA A 65 90.85 -7.95 76.18
C ALA A 65 91.56 -8.40 77.46
N SER A 66 90.86 -8.42 78.60
CA SER A 66 91.43 -8.92 79.86
C SER A 66 91.70 -10.43 79.83
N ALA A 67 90.89 -11.19 79.08
CA ALA A 67 91.09 -12.62 78.84
C ALA A 67 92.21 -12.90 77.81
N GLY A 68 92.78 -11.87 77.20
CA GLY A 68 93.83 -11.99 76.20
C GLY A 68 93.35 -12.46 74.84
N TRP A 69 92.08 -12.24 74.47
CA TRP A 69 91.54 -12.64 73.16
C TRP A 69 91.83 -11.60 72.08
N ILE A 70 91.69 -10.33 72.42
CA ILE A 70 91.85 -9.20 71.50
C ILE A 70 92.55 -8.03 72.18
N GLN A 71 93.08 -7.09 71.40
CA GLN A 71 93.32 -5.74 71.93
C GLN A 71 91.97 -5.02 72.03
N SER A 72 91.73 -4.26 73.09
CA SER A 72 90.47 -3.50 73.23
C SER A 72 90.38 -2.29 72.31
N SER A 73 91.51 -1.79 71.80
CA SER A 73 91.56 -0.61 70.93
C SER A 73 91.47 -0.95 69.44
N ILE A 74 90.72 -0.14 68.70
CA ILE A 74 90.62 -0.25 67.24
C ILE A 74 91.22 0.97 66.55
N TYR A 75 91.64 0.77 65.30
CA TYR A 75 92.28 1.80 64.49
C TYR A 75 91.48 2.00 63.20
N TYR A 76 91.31 3.23 62.76
CA TYR A 76 90.75 3.50 61.44
C TYR A 76 91.70 4.37 60.64
N PHE A 77 91.64 4.24 59.32
CA PHE A 77 92.38 5.11 58.42
C PHE A 77 91.57 6.36 58.14
N ASP A 78 92.13 7.53 58.44
CA ASP A 78 91.53 8.80 58.05
C ASP A 78 92.07 9.22 56.68
N GLN A 79 91.19 9.21 55.68
CA GLN A 79 91.54 9.53 54.30
C GLN A 79 91.94 11.01 54.11
N GLN A 80 91.51 11.93 54.98
CA GLN A 80 91.84 13.35 54.87
C GLN A 80 93.23 13.64 55.41
N SER A 81 93.59 13.06 56.55
CA SER A 81 94.92 13.24 57.15
C SER A 81 95.95 12.19 56.72
N GLN A 82 95.54 11.14 55.98
CA GLN A 82 96.38 10.03 55.52
C GLN A 82 97.15 9.33 56.66
N ILE A 83 96.56 9.29 57.86
CA ILE A 83 97.13 8.66 59.05
C ILE A 83 96.11 7.70 59.67
N TYR A 84 96.62 6.66 60.35
CA TYR A 84 95.79 5.79 61.17
C TYR A 84 95.51 6.46 62.51
N ASN A 85 94.24 6.73 62.76
CA ASN A 85 93.77 7.34 63.99
C ASN A 85 93.36 6.25 65.00
N PHE A 86 93.68 6.52 66.26
CA PHE A 86 93.42 5.66 67.40
C PHE A 86 92.02 5.92 67.96
N THR A 87 91.28 4.85 68.23
CA THR A 87 89.97 4.92 68.89
C THR A 87 90.15 4.40 70.33
N PRO A 88 90.19 5.28 71.34
CA PRO A 88 90.50 4.89 72.72
C PRO A 88 89.36 4.08 73.36
N THR A 89 89.68 3.42 74.48
CA THR A 89 88.87 2.40 75.16
C THR A 89 87.76 2.96 76.06
N ASP A 90 87.36 4.22 75.88
CA ASP A 90 86.51 5.00 76.77
C ASP A 90 85.33 5.68 76.04
N ASP A 91 84.48 4.89 75.38
CA ASP A 91 83.27 5.33 74.64
C ASP A 91 83.52 6.13 73.36
N SER A 92 84.08 5.44 72.37
CA SER A 92 84.13 5.94 71.00
C SER A 92 83.13 5.22 70.10
N ASN A 93 82.35 6.00 69.34
CA ASN A 93 81.36 5.49 68.40
C ASN A 93 82.03 4.94 67.13
N ILE A 94 81.71 3.70 66.79
CA ILE A 94 81.91 3.16 65.45
C ILE A 94 80.96 3.90 64.51
N GLN A 95 81.54 4.67 63.60
CA GLN A 95 80.83 5.36 62.53
C GLN A 95 80.32 4.38 61.47
N ALA A 96 79.12 4.65 60.97
CA ALA A 96 78.52 4.01 59.81
C ALA A 96 79.48 4.03 58.60
N PHE A 97 79.51 2.94 57.83
CA PHE A 97 80.27 2.79 56.59
C PHE A 97 81.79 3.00 56.71
N ARG A 98 82.37 2.84 57.90
CA ARG A 98 83.81 2.96 58.14
C ARG A 98 84.46 1.59 58.41
N GLY A 99 85.69 1.43 57.93
CA GLY A 99 86.54 0.26 58.19
C GLY A 99 87.49 0.47 59.38
N TYR A 100 87.62 -0.56 60.21
CA TYR A 100 88.43 -0.57 61.44
C TYR A 100 89.34 -1.80 61.48
N TRP A 101 90.54 -1.60 62.03
CA TRP A 101 91.54 -2.63 62.27
C TRP A 101 91.56 -3.02 63.75
N LEU A 102 91.48 -4.32 64.00
CA LEU A 102 91.55 -4.94 65.32
C LEU A 102 92.64 -6.01 65.33
N TYR A 103 93.48 -6.02 66.35
CA TYR A 103 94.42 -7.10 66.59
C TYR A 103 93.80 -8.13 67.53
N ALA A 104 93.80 -9.40 67.12
CA ALA A 104 93.42 -10.52 67.97
C ALA A 104 94.65 -11.34 68.36
N PHE A 105 94.65 -11.83 69.60
CA PHE A 105 95.67 -12.72 70.13
C PHE A 105 95.26 -14.20 70.02
N ASP A 106 93.96 -14.48 69.85
CA ASP A 106 93.40 -15.81 69.65
C ASP A 106 92.74 -15.94 68.27
N ASP A 107 92.66 -17.18 67.78
CA ASP A 107 91.96 -17.56 66.55
C ASP A 107 90.46 -17.84 66.79
N ASP A 108 89.71 -17.90 65.68
CA ASP A 108 88.32 -18.37 65.63
C ASP A 108 87.34 -17.56 66.52
N LEU A 109 87.56 -16.25 66.59
CA LEU A 109 86.70 -15.32 67.31
C LEU A 109 85.60 -14.75 66.39
N THR A 110 84.47 -14.32 66.95
CA THR A 110 83.38 -13.65 66.24
C THR A 110 82.95 -12.37 66.96
N LEU A 111 82.88 -11.24 66.25
CA LEU A 111 82.32 -9.98 66.75
C LEU A 111 80.79 -9.99 66.62
N ASN A 112 80.10 -9.70 67.70
CA ASN A 112 78.65 -9.61 67.76
C ASN A 112 78.28 -8.15 68.05
N PHE A 113 77.85 -7.44 67.01
CA PHE A 113 77.44 -6.04 67.12
C PHE A 113 76.03 -5.91 67.73
N PRO A 114 75.74 -4.84 68.48
CA PRO A 114 74.49 -4.67 69.25
C PRO A 114 73.26 -4.30 68.41
N ILE A 115 73.42 -4.01 67.11
CA ILE A 115 72.33 -3.67 66.19
C ILE A 115 72.27 -4.65 65.01
N SER A 116 71.11 -5.27 64.79
CA SER A 116 70.83 -6.13 63.62
C SER A 116 70.52 -5.28 62.39
N ALA A 117 71.13 -5.62 61.26
CA ALA A 117 70.80 -5.05 59.95
C ALA A 117 69.41 -5.53 59.49
N CYS A 118 68.62 -4.59 58.96
CA CYS A 118 67.36 -4.72 58.21
C CYS A 118 66.40 -5.86 58.61
N GLN A 119 65.26 -5.51 59.22
CA GLN A 119 64.22 -6.47 59.62
C GLN A 119 62.98 -6.29 58.74
N LEU A 120 62.58 -7.36 58.04
CA LEU A 120 61.31 -7.63 57.34
C LEU A 120 60.18 -6.61 57.62
N ILE A 121 60.09 -5.54 56.83
CA ILE A 121 58.89 -4.71 56.70
C ILE A 121 58.40 -4.77 55.26
N ASN A 122 57.09 -4.88 55.05
CA ASN A 122 56.51 -4.86 53.70
C ASN A 122 56.89 -3.56 52.97
N GLU A 123 57.08 -3.68 51.66
CA GLU A 123 57.47 -2.59 50.78
C GLU A 123 56.50 -1.38 50.85
N SER A 124 57.04 -0.18 50.69
CA SER A 124 56.30 1.09 50.66
C SER A 124 56.55 1.83 49.37
N CYS A 125 55.55 2.57 48.86
CA CYS A 125 55.72 3.38 47.64
C CYS A 125 56.45 4.69 47.96
N ASP A 126 57.77 4.64 48.13
CA ASP A 126 58.58 5.80 48.50
C ASP A 126 59.93 5.90 47.75
N GLY A 127 60.24 4.97 46.84
CA GLY A 127 61.47 4.98 46.07
C GLY A 127 62.68 4.41 46.82
N LEU A 128 62.45 3.72 47.95
CA LEU A 128 63.48 3.07 48.77
C LEU A 128 63.20 1.57 48.83
N ASP A 129 64.26 0.76 48.80
CA ASP A 129 64.22 -0.68 49.10
C ASP A 129 64.02 -0.86 50.61
N ASN A 130 62.77 -1.08 51.04
CA ASN A 130 62.41 -1.07 52.46
C ASN A 130 62.60 -2.44 53.14
N ASP A 131 62.64 -3.52 52.36
CA ASP A 131 62.83 -4.89 52.85
C ASP A 131 64.24 -5.45 52.60
N CYS A 132 65.09 -4.65 51.92
CA CYS A 132 66.48 -4.91 51.61
C CYS A 132 66.69 -6.14 50.69
N ASP A 133 65.73 -6.49 49.84
CA ASP A 133 65.82 -7.62 48.90
C ASP A 133 66.57 -7.29 47.60
N GLY A 134 66.80 -6.00 47.34
CA GLY A 134 67.55 -5.47 46.21
C GLY A 134 66.70 -4.97 45.03
N GLU A 135 65.38 -5.11 45.09
CA GLU A 135 64.43 -4.42 44.21
C GLU A 135 63.91 -3.15 44.90
N ILE A 136 63.25 -2.25 44.16
CA ILE A 136 62.69 -1.01 44.70
C ILE A 136 61.21 -0.95 44.31
N ASP A 137 60.33 -0.69 45.28
CA ASP A 137 58.88 -0.50 45.14
C ASP A 137 58.16 -1.68 44.45
N GLU A 138 58.61 -2.92 44.68
CA GLU A 138 58.05 -4.15 44.13
C GLU A 138 56.80 -4.66 44.85
N GLU A 139 56.03 -5.51 44.18
CA GLU A 139 54.79 -6.13 44.71
C GLU A 139 53.67 -5.17 45.19
N LEU A 140 53.80 -3.86 44.96
CA LEU A 140 52.87 -2.81 45.40
C LEU A 140 51.56 -2.67 44.59
N ASN A 141 51.41 -3.40 43.49
CA ASN A 141 50.25 -3.25 42.58
C ASN A 141 48.91 -3.60 43.23
N SER A 142 48.90 -4.40 44.29
CA SER A 142 47.67 -4.84 44.99
C SER A 142 47.35 -4.01 46.25
N THR A 143 48.29 -3.20 46.72
CA THR A 143 48.21 -2.47 48.00
C THR A 143 47.93 -0.97 47.84
N GLY A 144 48.03 -0.43 46.63
CA GLY A 144 47.80 0.99 46.36
C GLY A 144 46.39 1.50 46.67
N PRO A 145 46.21 2.80 46.95
CA PRO A 145 44.88 3.41 47.10
C PRO A 145 43.98 3.17 45.89
N LEU A 146 42.67 3.12 46.10
CA LEU A 146 41.70 3.03 45.00
C LEU A 146 41.75 4.29 44.13
N CYS A 147 41.48 4.13 42.84
CA CYS A 147 41.23 5.23 41.94
C CYS A 147 39.97 6.01 42.33
N ALA A 148 39.85 7.25 41.84
CA ALA A 148 38.69 8.10 42.13
C ALA A 148 37.39 7.55 41.51
N LEU A 149 37.46 7.00 40.30
CA LEU A 149 36.36 6.29 39.66
C LEU A 149 36.26 4.89 40.25
N THR A 150 35.09 4.55 40.81
CA THR A 150 34.84 3.28 41.50
C THR A 150 33.59 2.55 41.04
N SER A 151 32.82 3.13 40.12
CA SER A 151 31.64 2.51 39.52
C SER A 151 32.01 1.66 38.31
N GLY A 152 31.06 0.85 37.83
CA GLY A 152 31.21 0.11 36.59
C GLY A 152 32.50 -0.70 36.44
N VAL A 153 33.09 -0.60 35.25
CA VAL A 153 34.34 -1.30 34.88
C VAL A 153 35.57 -0.79 35.64
N CYS A 154 35.46 0.38 36.29
CA CYS A 154 36.51 0.96 37.14
C CYS A 154 36.56 0.36 38.56
N THR A 155 35.59 -0.49 38.91
CA THR A 155 35.52 -1.08 40.25
C THR A 155 36.83 -1.78 40.63
N GLY A 156 37.40 -1.37 41.77
CA GLY A 156 38.58 -2.01 42.36
C GLY A 156 39.93 -1.65 41.71
N LYS A 157 39.97 -0.72 40.74
CA LYS A 157 41.24 -0.22 40.19
C LYS A 157 42.00 0.61 41.22
N ARG A 158 43.33 0.49 41.20
CA ARG A 158 44.24 1.10 42.19
C ARG A 158 45.29 1.95 41.50
N GLN A 159 45.75 2.96 42.23
CA GLN A 159 46.84 3.83 41.82
C GLN A 159 48.13 3.03 41.62
N LYS A 160 48.93 3.43 40.64
CA LYS A 160 50.25 2.84 40.37
C LYS A 160 51.32 3.53 41.22
N CYS A 161 52.26 2.77 41.75
CA CYS A 161 53.40 3.35 42.44
C CYS A 161 54.35 4.07 41.45
N GLY A 162 54.69 5.33 41.75
CA GLY A 162 55.66 6.14 41.01
C GLY A 162 57.01 6.27 41.72
N GLY A 163 57.30 5.35 42.65
CA GLY A 163 58.43 5.37 43.57
C GLY A 163 58.49 6.62 44.42
N GLY A 164 59.59 7.37 44.36
CA GLY A 164 59.75 8.62 45.13
C GLY A 164 58.73 9.73 44.83
N SER A 165 57.90 9.56 43.79
CA SER A 165 56.75 10.44 43.50
C SER A 165 55.46 10.02 44.23
N GLY A 166 55.49 8.92 44.98
CA GLY A 166 54.34 8.33 45.65
C GLY A 166 53.34 7.69 44.68
N TRP A 167 52.11 7.49 45.16
CA TRP A 167 51.02 6.95 44.35
C TRP A 167 50.58 7.94 43.28
N LEU A 168 50.66 7.51 42.02
CA LEU A 168 50.27 8.32 40.87
C LEU A 168 48.74 8.32 40.73
N ALA A 169 48.18 9.47 40.35
CA ALA A 169 46.77 9.56 39.99
C ALA A 169 46.47 8.58 38.84
N CYS A 170 45.31 7.92 38.91
CA CYS A 170 44.88 7.04 37.85
C CYS A 170 44.61 7.85 36.57
N ASP A 171 45.06 7.30 35.45
CA ASP A 171 44.78 7.78 34.10
C ASP A 171 44.03 6.71 33.31
N ALA A 172 43.70 6.97 32.04
CA ALA A 172 43.01 5.99 31.19
C ALA A 172 43.74 4.64 31.10
N SER A 173 45.07 4.60 31.24
CA SER A 173 45.85 3.35 31.22
C SER A 173 45.73 2.52 32.50
N SER A 174 45.17 3.10 33.57
CA SER A 174 44.93 2.45 34.86
C SER A 174 43.63 1.64 34.89
N TYR A 175 42.76 1.83 33.89
CA TYR A 175 41.45 1.19 33.75
C TYR A 175 41.49 0.06 32.70
N PRO A 176 40.51 -0.86 32.67
CA PRO A 176 40.53 -1.96 31.70
C PRO A 176 40.29 -1.43 30.28
N GLY A 177 40.53 -2.25 29.26
CA GLY A 177 40.33 -1.83 27.85
C GLY A 177 38.87 -1.49 27.47
N SER A 178 37.91 -1.76 28.36
CA SER A 178 36.51 -1.36 28.22
C SER A 178 36.21 0.01 28.83
N TYR A 179 37.18 0.69 29.44
CA TYR A 179 36.97 2.05 29.97
C TYR A 179 36.88 3.07 28.84
N GLU A 180 35.87 3.92 28.92
CA GLU A 180 35.60 5.03 28.02
C GLU A 180 35.62 6.35 28.82
N ALA A 181 35.97 7.46 28.17
CA ALA A 181 35.95 8.76 28.84
C ALA A 181 34.53 9.34 28.94
N ASP A 182 33.70 8.99 27.95
CA ASP A 182 32.28 9.26 27.82
C ASP A 182 31.64 7.97 27.30
N GLU A 183 30.48 7.58 27.82
CA GLU A 183 29.78 6.36 27.41
C GLU A 183 29.41 6.40 25.92
N SER A 184 29.84 5.39 25.17
CA SER A 184 29.63 5.29 23.73
C SER A 184 29.27 3.89 23.23
N THR A 185 29.33 2.89 24.10
CA THR A 185 29.12 1.48 23.74
C THR A 185 27.86 0.94 24.43
N CYS A 186 26.89 0.48 23.64
CA CYS A 186 25.72 -0.23 24.17
C CYS A 186 26.09 -1.69 24.47
N ASP A 187 26.62 -1.98 25.66
CA ASP A 187 27.03 -3.34 26.07
C ASP A 187 26.51 -3.75 27.45
N GLY A 188 25.73 -2.89 28.13
CA GLY A 188 25.21 -3.18 29.46
C GLY A 188 26.22 -2.98 30.57
N LEU A 189 27.34 -2.31 30.28
CA LEU A 189 28.35 -1.92 31.25
C LEU A 189 28.31 -0.39 31.46
N ASP A 190 28.91 0.02 32.57
CA ASP A 190 29.18 1.41 32.92
C ASP A 190 30.66 1.62 32.60
N ASN A 191 30.93 2.02 31.36
CA ASN A 191 32.27 2.10 30.77
C ASN A 191 32.93 3.43 31.08
N ASP A 192 32.17 4.49 31.33
CA ASP A 192 32.69 5.79 31.78
C ASP A 192 32.80 5.96 33.30
N CYS A 193 32.23 5.01 34.04
CA CYS A 193 32.29 4.88 35.49
C CYS A 193 31.57 6.00 36.24
N ASP A 194 30.51 6.57 35.66
CA ASP A 194 29.67 7.60 36.27
C ASP A 194 28.58 7.02 37.20
N GLY A 195 28.31 5.71 37.10
CA GLY A 195 27.34 4.96 37.91
C GLY A 195 26.00 4.68 37.22
N ASN A 196 25.80 5.16 36.00
CA ASN A 196 24.71 4.79 35.10
C ASN A 196 25.22 3.77 34.08
N ILE A 197 24.29 3.07 33.42
CA ILE A 197 24.63 2.04 32.44
C ILE A 197 24.01 2.47 31.11
N ASP A 198 24.81 2.50 30.06
CA ASP A 198 24.44 2.83 28.68
C ASP A 198 23.63 4.14 28.54
N GLU A 199 23.91 5.16 29.35
CA GLU A 199 23.20 6.44 29.34
C GLU A 199 23.64 7.36 28.19
N GLY A 200 22.73 8.24 27.75
CA GLY A 200 23.04 9.23 26.71
C GLY A 200 23.32 8.68 25.32
N LEU A 201 23.28 7.35 25.13
CA LEU A 201 23.53 6.72 23.85
C LEU A 201 22.42 7.01 22.83
N THR A 202 22.82 7.42 21.62
CA THR A 202 21.92 7.56 20.47
C THR A 202 22.37 6.58 19.38
N GLY A 203 21.49 5.66 19.01
CA GLY A 203 21.79 4.64 18.01
C GLY A 203 21.87 5.20 16.60
N SER A 204 22.25 4.35 15.64
CA SER A 204 22.21 4.74 14.22
C SER A 204 20.77 5.00 13.78
N ALA A 205 20.58 5.89 12.81
CA ALA A 205 19.27 6.08 12.18
C ALA A 205 18.80 4.77 11.54
N CYS A 206 17.52 4.44 11.70
CA CYS A 206 16.94 3.28 11.06
C CYS A 206 16.92 3.42 9.53
N PRO A 207 17.00 2.32 8.76
CA PRO A 207 17.01 2.40 7.30
C PRO A 207 15.76 3.01 6.67
N GLN A 208 14.58 2.74 7.25
CA GLN A 208 13.32 3.40 6.87
C GLN A 208 13.19 4.72 7.63
N GLN A 209 13.01 5.80 6.86
CA GLN A 209 12.94 7.18 7.35
C GLN A 209 11.82 7.97 6.65
N ASP A 210 10.92 7.26 5.97
CA ASP A 210 9.71 7.82 5.40
C ASP A 210 8.58 7.75 6.44
N GLY A 211 7.50 8.49 6.20
CA GLY A 211 6.32 8.51 7.05
C GLY A 211 6.57 8.71 8.53
N GLU A 212 5.83 7.96 9.34
CA GLU A 212 5.87 7.96 10.80
C GLU A 212 7.19 7.43 11.39
N CYS A 213 8.07 6.85 10.56
CA CYS A 213 9.38 6.37 10.97
C CYS A 213 10.50 7.42 10.89
N VAL A 214 10.22 8.62 10.36
CA VAL A 214 11.22 9.68 10.21
C VAL A 214 11.81 10.08 11.57
N GLY A 215 13.13 9.95 11.73
CA GLY A 215 13.85 10.24 12.97
C GLY A 215 13.99 9.06 13.94
N SER A 216 13.48 7.87 13.58
CA SER A 216 13.68 6.66 14.37
C SER A 216 15.16 6.21 14.35
N THR A 217 15.64 5.74 15.51
CA THR A 217 17.02 5.25 15.70
C THR A 217 17.02 3.90 16.41
N GLU A 218 18.12 3.16 16.30
CA GLU A 218 18.33 1.94 17.09
C GLU A 218 18.19 2.21 18.60
N VAL A 219 17.64 1.23 19.32
CA VAL A 219 17.41 1.33 20.77
C VAL A 219 18.43 0.47 21.50
N CYS A 220 19.14 1.04 22.47
CA CYS A 220 20.08 0.29 23.28
C CYS A 220 19.34 -0.65 24.24
N GLN A 221 19.74 -1.93 24.27
CA GLN A 221 19.19 -2.96 25.16
C GLN A 221 20.23 -3.48 26.16
N GLY A 222 21.26 -2.69 26.43
CA GLY A 222 22.42 -3.03 27.24
C GLY A 222 23.14 -4.27 26.76
N THR A 223 23.17 -5.34 27.57
CA THR A 223 23.91 -6.57 27.23
C THR A 223 23.45 -7.25 25.94
N ALA A 224 22.23 -6.97 25.46
CA ALA A 224 21.73 -7.44 24.18
C ALA A 224 22.18 -6.58 22.97
N GLY A 225 22.89 -5.48 23.23
CA GLY A 225 23.39 -4.54 22.23
C GLY A 225 22.30 -3.64 21.65
N TRP A 226 22.64 -3.01 20.52
CA TRP A 226 21.70 -2.23 19.72
C TRP A 226 20.64 -3.14 19.10
N LYS A 227 19.37 -2.85 19.40
CA LYS A 227 18.26 -3.54 18.75
C LYS A 227 18.15 -3.08 17.30
N THR A 228 18.24 -4.05 16.38
CA THR A 228 18.03 -3.81 14.95
C THR A 228 16.64 -3.22 14.71
N CYS A 229 16.59 -2.23 13.82
CA CYS A 229 15.34 -1.62 13.39
C CYS A 229 14.39 -2.63 12.73
N GLY A 230 13.10 -2.47 13.02
CA GLY A 230 12.00 -3.33 12.60
C GLY A 230 10.76 -2.99 13.43
N ASP A 231 9.69 -3.76 13.28
CA ASP A 231 8.35 -3.42 13.79
C ASP A 231 8.34 -3.01 15.28
N LEU A 232 9.13 -3.69 16.11
CA LEU A 232 9.20 -3.39 17.54
C LEU A 232 9.94 -2.09 17.88
N VAL A 233 10.85 -1.62 17.04
CA VAL A 233 11.54 -0.33 17.22
C VAL A 233 10.62 0.79 16.73
N PHE A 234 9.99 0.61 15.57
CA PHE A 234 9.08 1.60 15.00
C PHE A 234 7.82 1.81 15.85
N SER A 235 7.17 0.73 16.32
CA SER A 235 6.02 0.82 17.24
C SER A 235 6.33 1.42 18.62
N GLN A 236 7.60 1.44 19.04
CA GLN A 236 8.02 2.15 20.26
C GLN A 236 8.29 3.64 19.99
N TYR A 237 8.62 3.99 18.75
CA TYR A 237 8.91 5.35 18.31
C TYR A 237 7.63 6.14 18.01
N SER A 238 6.76 5.60 17.14
CA SER A 238 5.45 6.17 16.82
C SER A 238 4.33 5.21 17.23
N GLY A 239 3.29 5.76 17.87
CA GLY A 239 2.10 5.00 18.23
C GLY A 239 1.18 4.70 17.06
N ASP A 240 1.40 5.40 15.95
CA ASP A 240 0.63 5.29 14.71
C ASP A 240 1.27 4.26 13.74
N TYR A 241 2.49 3.79 14.02
CA TYR A 241 3.18 2.79 13.18
C TYR A 241 2.38 1.49 13.02
N GLU A 242 2.25 1.04 11.77
CA GLU A 242 1.62 -0.20 11.35
C GLU A 242 2.61 -1.04 10.53
N PRO A 243 2.69 -2.37 10.68
CA PRO A 243 3.56 -3.19 9.81
C PRO A 243 3.12 -3.23 8.34
N THR A 244 1.87 -2.87 8.09
CA THR A 244 1.22 -2.73 6.77
C THR A 244 0.12 -1.69 6.93
N GLU A 245 0.00 -0.78 5.98
CA GLU A 245 -1.02 0.26 5.97
C GLU A 245 -2.44 -0.33 6.05
N VAL A 246 -3.19 -0.01 7.11
CA VAL A 246 -4.59 -0.43 7.28
C VAL A 246 -5.50 0.69 7.78
N THR A 247 -4.92 1.77 8.30
CA THR A 247 -5.64 2.97 8.72
C THR A 247 -5.77 3.95 7.56
N CYS A 248 -6.82 4.76 7.56
CA CYS A 248 -7.07 5.77 6.53
C CYS A 248 -7.04 7.13 7.23
N ASP A 249 -5.87 7.72 7.37
CA ASP A 249 -5.61 8.90 8.20
C ASP A 249 -4.66 9.94 7.58
N ASP A 250 -4.32 9.80 6.29
CA ASP A 250 -3.43 10.69 5.53
C ASP A 250 -1.98 10.63 6.04
N LEU A 251 -1.62 9.54 6.73
CA LEU A 251 -0.28 9.25 7.22
C LEU A 251 0.30 8.00 6.50
N ASP A 252 1.61 7.87 6.59
CA ASP A 252 2.41 6.75 6.07
C ASP A 252 2.85 5.94 7.29
N ASN A 253 1.99 5.03 7.73
CA ASN A 253 2.08 4.34 9.01
C ASN A 253 3.01 3.13 8.90
N ASP A 254 3.17 2.56 7.70
CA ASP A 254 4.10 1.46 7.44
C ASP A 254 5.48 1.89 6.90
N CYS A 255 5.65 3.19 6.68
CA CYS A 255 6.89 3.85 6.36
C CYS A 255 7.48 3.38 5.02
N ASP A 256 6.64 3.15 4.02
CA ASP A 256 7.06 2.74 2.67
C ASP A 256 7.21 3.92 1.68
N GLY A 257 6.78 5.12 2.11
CA GLY A 257 6.86 6.37 1.37
C GLY A 257 5.62 6.71 0.54
N ALA A 258 4.59 5.87 0.56
CA ALA A 258 3.24 6.18 0.11
C ALA A 258 2.33 6.49 1.32
N THR A 259 1.16 7.05 1.06
CA THR A 259 0.21 7.45 2.09
C THR A 259 -1.13 6.81 1.73
N ASP A 260 -1.75 6.14 2.71
CA ASP A 260 -3.05 5.47 2.57
C ASP A 260 -3.12 4.51 1.34
N GLU A 261 -2.02 3.86 0.94
CA GLU A 261 -1.96 2.95 -0.21
C GLU A 261 -2.49 1.55 0.09
N ASP A 262 -2.93 0.86 -0.98
CA ASP A 262 -3.46 -0.51 -0.93
C ASP A 262 -4.57 -0.79 0.12
N LEU A 263 -5.17 0.27 0.66
CA LEU A 263 -6.26 0.20 1.62
C LEU A 263 -7.52 -0.41 1.02
N VAL A 264 -8.05 -1.41 1.71
CA VAL A 264 -9.30 -2.09 1.31
C VAL A 264 -10.45 -1.61 2.19
N GLY A 265 -11.25 -0.70 1.63
CA GLY A 265 -12.45 -0.20 2.30
C GLY A 265 -13.53 -1.26 2.53
N ASN A 266 -14.41 -0.96 3.48
CA ASN A 266 -15.64 -1.72 3.68
C ASN A 266 -16.51 -1.68 2.43
N LEU A 267 -17.31 -2.73 2.22
CA LEU A 267 -18.30 -2.74 1.15
C LEU A 267 -19.30 -1.59 1.33
N CYS A 268 -19.73 -1.03 0.20
CA CYS A 268 -20.78 -0.03 0.17
C CYS A 268 -22.15 -0.64 0.53
N ALA A 269 -23.11 0.24 0.84
CA ALA A 269 -24.43 -0.19 1.30
C ALA A 269 -25.22 -0.93 0.21
N SER A 270 -25.17 -0.45 -1.03
CA SER A 270 -25.76 -1.12 -2.19
C SER A 270 -24.73 -2.05 -2.81
N GLN A 271 -25.12 -3.30 -3.05
CA GLN A 271 -24.30 -4.32 -3.69
C GLN A 271 -25.07 -5.04 -4.81
N ASP A 272 -26.25 -4.53 -5.16
CA ASP A 272 -27.06 -5.03 -6.25
C ASP A 272 -26.59 -4.44 -7.58
N GLY A 273 -26.94 -5.13 -8.67
CA GLY A 273 -26.68 -4.64 -10.03
C GLY A 273 -25.23 -4.31 -10.32
N VAL A 274 -25.02 -3.16 -10.96
CA VAL A 274 -23.69 -2.67 -11.36
C VAL A 274 -22.83 -2.22 -10.18
N CYS A 275 -23.38 -2.17 -8.97
CA CYS A 275 -22.66 -1.77 -7.76
C CYS A 275 -22.00 -2.93 -7.00
N GLU A 276 -22.15 -4.18 -7.46
CA GLU A 276 -21.52 -5.35 -6.83
C GLU A 276 -20.00 -5.15 -6.66
N GLY A 277 -19.51 -5.30 -5.43
CA GLY A 277 -18.09 -5.19 -5.11
C GLY A 277 -17.59 -3.76 -4.85
N SER A 278 -18.46 -2.75 -4.96
CA SER A 278 -18.12 -1.37 -4.59
C SER A 278 -17.72 -1.23 -3.12
N ARG A 279 -16.69 -0.44 -2.85
CA ARG A 279 -16.10 -0.22 -1.52
C ARG A 279 -15.96 1.27 -1.19
N ALA A 280 -15.83 1.59 0.09
CA ALA A 280 -15.42 2.93 0.48
C ALA A 280 -14.01 3.21 -0.06
N LEU A 281 -13.79 4.43 -0.55
CA LEU A 281 -12.47 4.90 -0.97
C LEU A 281 -11.85 5.73 0.14
N CYS A 282 -10.58 5.51 0.43
CA CYS A 282 -9.82 6.39 1.30
C CYS A 282 -9.35 7.60 0.48
N THR A 283 -9.63 8.82 0.95
CA THR A 283 -9.12 10.04 0.32
C THR A 283 -8.95 11.11 1.39
N SER A 284 -7.74 11.69 1.46
CA SER A 284 -7.40 12.73 2.43
C SER A 284 -7.67 12.30 3.89
N GLY A 285 -7.19 11.11 4.26
CA GLY A 285 -7.30 10.57 5.61
C GLY A 285 -8.70 10.35 6.12
N SER A 286 -9.63 10.03 5.22
CA SER A 286 -10.99 9.67 5.58
C SER A 286 -11.64 8.78 4.54
N TRP A 287 -12.37 7.77 5.03
CA TRP A 287 -13.26 6.96 4.21
C TRP A 287 -14.39 7.83 3.67
N GLN A 288 -14.41 7.99 2.36
CA GLN A 288 -15.41 8.79 1.67
C GLN A 288 -16.76 8.07 1.62
N ALA A 289 -17.82 8.85 1.46
CA ALA A 289 -19.10 8.28 1.06
C ALA A 289 -18.94 7.53 -0.27
N CYS A 290 -19.61 6.38 -0.39
CA CYS A 290 -19.53 5.58 -1.59
C CYS A 290 -20.02 6.37 -2.81
N ASP A 291 -19.13 6.52 -3.79
CA ASP A 291 -19.45 7.03 -5.11
C ASP A 291 -19.44 5.85 -6.09
N TYR A 292 -20.63 5.34 -6.39
CA TYR A 292 -20.80 4.19 -7.28
C TYR A 292 -20.42 4.50 -8.74
N SER A 293 -20.39 5.77 -9.13
CA SER A 293 -19.99 6.19 -10.49
C SER A 293 -18.50 5.95 -10.78
N VAL A 294 -17.68 5.82 -9.73
CA VAL A 294 -16.25 5.47 -9.86
C VAL A 294 -16.09 3.97 -10.16
N TYR A 295 -17.05 3.15 -9.76
CA TYR A 295 -16.98 1.68 -9.88
C TYR A 295 -17.51 1.16 -11.21
N SER A 296 -18.62 1.72 -11.69
CA SER A 296 -19.22 1.34 -12.97
C SER A 296 -19.58 2.57 -13.79
N GLY A 297 -19.20 2.56 -15.07
CA GLY A 297 -19.61 3.59 -16.03
C GLY A 297 -21.08 3.52 -16.41
N ASP A 298 -21.74 2.41 -16.10
CA ASP A 298 -23.18 2.20 -16.35
C ASP A 298 -24.03 2.75 -15.20
N TYR A 299 -23.43 3.04 -14.03
CA TYR A 299 -24.14 3.55 -12.85
C TYR A 299 -24.84 4.89 -13.13
N ASN A 300 -26.10 4.97 -12.71
CA ASN A 300 -26.88 6.19 -12.67
C ASN A 300 -27.63 6.25 -11.33
N ALA A 301 -28.12 7.43 -10.92
CA ALA A 301 -28.80 7.55 -9.62
C ALA A 301 -30.26 7.06 -9.65
N THR A 302 -30.78 6.79 -10.84
CA THR A 302 -32.15 6.38 -11.14
C THR A 302 -32.12 5.68 -12.49
N GLU A 303 -32.84 4.58 -12.64
CA GLU A 303 -32.85 3.86 -13.91
C GLU A 303 -33.37 4.72 -15.06
N THR A 304 -32.56 4.83 -16.12
CA THR A 304 -32.83 5.72 -17.26
C THR A 304 -32.58 5.07 -18.61
N VAL A 305 -32.09 3.83 -18.61
CA VAL A 305 -31.85 3.05 -19.83
C VAL A 305 -32.48 1.67 -19.62
N CYS A 306 -33.05 1.10 -20.68
CA CYS A 306 -33.50 -0.28 -20.66
C CYS A 306 -32.39 -1.14 -21.28
N ASP A 307 -31.43 -1.58 -20.49
CA ASP A 307 -30.26 -2.34 -20.97
C ASP A 307 -30.14 -3.74 -20.36
N GLY A 308 -31.03 -4.10 -19.42
CA GLY A 308 -31.00 -5.38 -18.72
C GLY A 308 -30.07 -5.38 -17.50
N LEU A 309 -29.58 -4.22 -17.09
CA LEU A 309 -28.79 -4.03 -15.88
C LEU A 309 -29.61 -3.27 -14.82
N ASP A 310 -29.14 -3.32 -13.59
CA ASP A 310 -29.67 -2.55 -12.46
C ASP A 310 -28.64 -1.44 -12.22
N ASN A 311 -28.87 -0.29 -12.86
CA ASN A 311 -27.88 0.79 -12.97
C ASN A 311 -27.93 1.73 -11.76
N ASP A 312 -29.06 1.76 -11.03
CA ASP A 312 -29.21 2.54 -9.81
C ASP A 312 -29.04 1.72 -8.51
N CYS A 313 -28.83 0.41 -8.67
CA CYS A 313 -28.46 -0.54 -7.63
C CYS A 313 -29.51 -0.64 -6.53
N ASP A 314 -30.78 -0.63 -6.93
CA ASP A 314 -31.94 -0.76 -6.04
C ASP A 314 -32.44 -2.21 -5.90
N GLY A 315 -31.86 -3.13 -6.67
CA GLY A 315 -32.19 -4.55 -6.70
C GLY A 315 -33.23 -4.93 -7.75
N ASN A 316 -33.75 -3.97 -8.52
CA ASN A 316 -34.64 -4.19 -9.65
C ASN A 316 -33.91 -3.84 -10.94
N THR A 317 -34.28 -4.54 -12.01
CA THR A 317 -33.68 -4.35 -13.33
C THR A 317 -34.68 -3.64 -14.22
N ASP A 318 -34.27 -2.54 -14.85
CA ASP A 318 -35.06 -1.75 -15.79
C ASP A 318 -36.45 -1.32 -15.26
N GLU A 319 -36.59 -1.01 -13.97
CA GLU A 319 -37.88 -0.79 -13.30
C GLU A 319 -38.62 0.46 -13.77
N GLY A 320 -37.93 1.41 -14.41
CA GLY A 320 -38.52 2.52 -15.15
C GLY A 320 -39.15 2.14 -16.50
N PHE A 321 -38.94 0.91 -16.97
CA PHE A 321 -39.29 0.42 -18.32
C PHE A 321 -40.21 -0.80 -18.34
N VAL A 322 -40.55 -1.32 -17.16
CA VAL A 322 -41.56 -2.36 -16.95
C VAL A 322 -42.90 -1.72 -16.56
N ASP A 323 -43.96 -2.53 -16.53
CA ASP A 323 -45.31 -2.04 -16.23
C ASP A 323 -45.38 -1.28 -14.88
N ALA A 324 -46.21 -0.22 -14.85
CA ALA A 324 -46.40 0.58 -13.63
C ALA A 324 -47.09 -0.21 -12.50
N GLN A 325 -47.58 -1.42 -12.80
CA GLN A 325 -48.24 -2.32 -11.86
C GLN A 325 -47.23 -3.18 -11.08
N GLY A 326 -45.93 -3.09 -11.40
CA GLY A 326 -44.84 -3.77 -10.69
C GLY A 326 -44.78 -5.26 -10.96
N SER A 327 -45.31 -5.74 -12.10
CA SER A 327 -45.24 -7.16 -12.46
C SER A 327 -43.89 -7.56 -13.06
N GLY A 328 -43.03 -6.57 -13.37
CA GLY A 328 -41.74 -6.76 -14.03
C GLY A 328 -41.84 -7.10 -15.51
N THR A 329 -43.02 -6.93 -16.13
CA THR A 329 -43.20 -7.21 -17.56
C THR A 329 -43.01 -5.96 -18.40
N TYR A 330 -42.26 -6.12 -19.49
CA TYR A 330 -42.13 -5.17 -20.59
C TYR A 330 -43.45 -5.11 -21.40
N ASP A 331 -44.39 -4.26 -21.01
CA ASP A 331 -45.71 -4.15 -21.65
C ASP A 331 -45.99 -2.80 -22.31
N THR A 332 -45.02 -1.89 -22.28
CA THR A 332 -45.17 -0.57 -22.86
C THR A 332 -44.97 -0.61 -24.38
N ASN A 333 -45.49 0.40 -25.09
CA ASN A 333 -45.32 0.47 -26.55
C ASN A 333 -43.86 0.67 -26.98
N THR A 334 -42.99 1.17 -26.10
CA THR A 334 -41.57 1.42 -26.37
C THR A 334 -40.66 0.29 -25.88
N THR A 335 -41.16 -0.59 -25.01
CA THR A 335 -40.46 -1.77 -24.48
C THR A 335 -41.42 -2.96 -24.49
N CYS A 336 -41.80 -3.45 -25.67
CA CYS A 336 -42.80 -4.50 -25.79
C CYS A 336 -42.18 -5.89 -25.76
N GLY A 337 -42.38 -6.62 -24.67
CA GLY A 337 -41.81 -7.94 -24.41
C GLY A 337 -40.32 -7.95 -24.06
N ASN A 338 -39.58 -6.91 -24.41
CA ASN A 338 -38.19 -6.65 -24.01
C ASN A 338 -37.83 -5.17 -24.22
N CYS A 339 -36.67 -4.76 -23.70
CA CYS A 339 -36.11 -3.42 -23.83
C CYS A 339 -35.88 -2.91 -25.26
N TYR A 340 -35.67 -3.80 -26.22
CA TYR A 340 -35.20 -3.45 -27.57
C TYR A 340 -36.33 -3.35 -28.59
N THR A 341 -37.58 -3.56 -28.17
CA THR A 341 -38.73 -3.68 -29.06
C THR A 341 -39.65 -2.48 -28.88
N ASP A 342 -39.41 -1.44 -29.69
CA ASP A 342 -40.24 -0.24 -29.75
C ASP A 342 -41.28 -0.35 -30.88
N CYS A 343 -42.51 -0.69 -30.50
CA CYS A 343 -43.63 -0.80 -31.43
C CYS A 343 -43.93 0.53 -32.12
N THR A 344 -43.73 1.66 -31.43
CA THR A 344 -44.01 2.99 -31.98
C THR A 344 -43.12 3.33 -33.17
N GLN A 345 -41.90 2.78 -33.20
CA GLN A 345 -40.99 2.91 -34.34
C GLN A 345 -41.28 1.84 -35.41
N ILE A 346 -41.51 0.59 -35.01
CA ILE A 346 -41.78 -0.52 -35.96
C ILE A 346 -43.00 -0.21 -36.84
N TYR A 347 -44.09 0.24 -36.21
CA TYR A 347 -45.35 0.57 -36.89
C TYR A 347 -45.64 2.07 -36.89
N GLY A 348 -44.60 2.91 -36.84
CA GLY A 348 -44.70 4.35 -37.12
C GLY A 348 -44.90 4.60 -38.62
N LYS A 349 -46.04 4.14 -39.15
CA LYS A 349 -46.41 4.19 -40.58
C LYS A 349 -47.52 5.22 -40.81
N ASP A 350 -47.86 5.45 -42.08
CA ASP A 350 -48.91 6.39 -42.42
C ASP A 350 -50.28 5.92 -41.89
N ASN A 351 -50.88 6.75 -41.05
CA ASN A 351 -52.16 6.53 -40.38
C ASN A 351 -52.22 5.25 -39.52
N ALA A 352 -51.09 4.83 -38.97
CA ALA A 352 -50.99 3.68 -38.10
C ALA A 352 -50.05 3.95 -36.92
N ALA A 353 -50.29 3.25 -35.82
CA ALA A 353 -49.44 3.28 -34.63
C ALA A 353 -49.16 1.87 -34.14
N GLY A 354 -47.97 1.65 -33.63
CA GLY A 354 -47.64 0.39 -32.95
C GLY A 354 -48.08 0.38 -31.52
N VAL A 355 -48.80 -0.66 -31.15
CA VAL A 355 -49.23 -0.93 -29.78
C VAL A 355 -48.63 -2.25 -29.30
N CYS A 356 -48.24 -2.29 -28.04
CA CYS A 356 -47.84 -3.54 -27.40
C CYS A 356 -49.10 -4.30 -27.01
N ASN A 357 -49.28 -5.51 -27.58
CA ASN A 357 -50.45 -6.33 -27.30
C ASN A 357 -50.05 -7.62 -26.58
N ASN A 358 -50.87 -8.03 -25.60
CA ASN A 358 -50.70 -9.27 -24.86
C ASN A 358 -51.48 -10.41 -25.52
N VAL A 359 -50.75 -11.32 -26.16
CA VAL A 359 -51.32 -12.53 -26.76
C VAL A 359 -50.98 -13.74 -25.89
N SER A 360 -51.88 -14.07 -24.96
CA SER A 360 -51.77 -15.23 -24.06
C SER A 360 -50.51 -15.24 -23.19
N GLY A 361 -50.10 -14.08 -22.66
CA GLY A 361 -48.92 -13.91 -21.82
C GLY A 361 -47.65 -13.56 -22.58
N ASN A 362 -47.70 -13.48 -23.92
CA ASN A 362 -46.59 -12.97 -24.73
C ASN A 362 -46.92 -11.58 -25.24
N PHE A 363 -46.06 -10.62 -24.93
CA PHE A 363 -46.17 -9.26 -25.43
C PHE A 363 -45.52 -9.17 -26.82
N THR A 364 -46.30 -8.74 -27.80
CA THR A 364 -45.87 -8.61 -29.19
C THR A 364 -46.39 -7.32 -29.77
N CYS A 365 -45.57 -6.65 -30.59
CA CYS A 365 -46.03 -5.48 -31.32
C CYS A 365 -47.15 -5.85 -32.29
N GLN A 366 -48.17 -5.00 -32.31
CA GLN A 366 -49.26 -5.05 -33.27
C GLN A 366 -49.45 -3.65 -33.87
N MET A 367 -49.73 -3.59 -35.17
CA MET A 367 -50.16 -2.36 -35.82
C MET A 367 -51.64 -2.11 -35.50
N ASP A 368 -51.95 -0.89 -35.08
CA ASP A 368 -53.31 -0.40 -34.91
C ASP A 368 -53.52 0.80 -35.84
N CYS A 369 -54.67 0.83 -36.52
CA CYS A 369 -54.96 1.92 -37.46
C CYS A 369 -55.49 3.14 -36.74
N ASP A 370 -55.10 4.32 -37.22
CA ASP A 370 -55.70 5.58 -36.79
C ASP A 370 -57.19 5.59 -37.11
N SER A 371 -57.96 6.34 -36.32
CA SER A 371 -59.41 6.39 -36.44
C SER A 371 -59.86 6.80 -37.86
N GLY A 372 -60.60 5.91 -38.52
CA GLY A 372 -61.13 6.14 -39.88
C GLY A 372 -60.23 5.66 -41.01
N TYR A 373 -59.06 5.09 -40.69
CA TYR A 373 -58.15 4.44 -41.60
C TYR A 373 -58.18 2.92 -41.41
N TYR A 374 -57.88 2.19 -42.48
CA TYR A 374 -57.99 0.75 -42.50
C TYR A 374 -56.87 0.14 -43.34
N ASP A 375 -56.23 -0.88 -42.80
CA ASP A 375 -55.35 -1.81 -43.53
C ASP A 375 -56.24 -2.92 -44.14
N LEU A 376 -56.50 -2.82 -45.44
CA LEU A 376 -57.37 -3.77 -46.14
C LEU A 376 -56.61 -4.99 -46.68
N ASN A 377 -55.32 -4.84 -46.99
CA ASN A 377 -54.49 -5.90 -47.56
C ASN A 377 -53.77 -6.73 -46.49
N GLN A 378 -53.83 -6.30 -45.22
CA GLN A 378 -53.15 -6.89 -44.06
C GLN A 378 -51.63 -6.89 -44.20
N VAL A 379 -51.09 -5.84 -44.81
CA VAL A 379 -49.65 -5.63 -44.96
C VAL A 379 -49.24 -4.50 -44.02
N PRO A 380 -48.54 -4.79 -42.92
CA PRO A 380 -48.18 -3.75 -41.97
C PRO A 380 -47.10 -2.76 -42.45
N ASP A 381 -46.43 -3.07 -43.56
CA ASP A 381 -45.27 -2.29 -44.03
C ASP A 381 -45.65 -0.99 -44.74
N ASP A 382 -46.84 -0.94 -45.35
CA ASP A 382 -47.44 0.22 -46.03
C ASP A 382 -48.36 1.05 -45.12
N GLY A 383 -48.83 0.50 -43.99
CA GLY A 383 -49.61 1.22 -42.99
C GLY A 383 -51.12 0.98 -43.11
N CYS A 384 -51.92 2.02 -42.86
CA CYS A 384 -53.37 1.95 -43.03
C CYS A 384 -53.81 2.95 -44.10
N GLU A 385 -53.81 2.50 -45.35
CA GLU A 385 -53.86 3.38 -46.53
C GLU A 385 -55.29 3.76 -46.90
N PHE A 386 -56.27 2.96 -46.51
CA PHE A 386 -57.64 3.16 -46.94
C PHE A 386 -58.41 4.07 -45.99
N GLN A 387 -58.94 5.16 -46.54
CA GLN A 387 -59.94 5.99 -45.87
C GLN A 387 -61.30 5.86 -46.57
N LEU A 388 -62.35 5.64 -45.78
CA LEU A 388 -63.71 5.48 -46.32
C LEU A 388 -64.24 6.80 -46.88
N ASP A 389 -64.65 6.79 -48.15
CA ASP A 389 -65.33 7.90 -48.80
C ASP A 389 -66.85 7.76 -48.62
N THR A 390 -67.40 8.58 -47.73
CA THR A 390 -68.83 8.55 -47.40
C THR A 390 -69.75 8.96 -48.55
N ASN A 391 -69.21 9.55 -49.62
CA ASN A 391 -69.97 9.95 -50.81
C ASN A 391 -69.93 8.89 -51.93
N ALA A 392 -69.11 7.84 -51.77
CA ALA A 392 -68.94 6.77 -52.73
C ALA A 392 -69.92 5.61 -52.50
N ILE A 393 -70.18 4.83 -53.54
CA ILE A 393 -70.69 3.46 -53.50
C ILE A 393 -69.62 2.55 -54.09
N TYR A 394 -69.23 1.53 -53.33
CA TYR A 394 -68.16 0.61 -53.67
C TYR A 394 -68.70 -0.58 -54.46
N VAL A 395 -68.08 -0.91 -55.59
CA VAL A 395 -68.46 -2.02 -56.46
C VAL A 395 -67.24 -2.89 -56.74
N SER A 396 -67.37 -4.20 -56.52
CA SER A 396 -66.32 -5.17 -56.83
C SER A 396 -66.97 -6.49 -57.21
N GLU A 397 -66.75 -6.95 -58.43
CA GLU A 397 -67.20 -8.28 -58.86
C GLU A 397 -66.25 -9.40 -58.38
N THR A 398 -64.99 -9.05 -58.12
CA THR A 398 -63.94 -10.00 -57.74
C THR A 398 -63.87 -10.25 -56.23
N ASP A 399 -64.54 -9.43 -55.42
CA ASP A 399 -64.60 -9.58 -53.96
C ASP A 399 -65.59 -10.69 -53.57
N GLY A 400 -65.11 -11.68 -52.80
CA GLY A 400 -65.91 -12.84 -52.37
C GLY A 400 -67.08 -12.52 -51.44
N SER A 401 -67.11 -11.34 -50.82
CA SER A 401 -68.22 -10.86 -49.98
C SER A 401 -69.20 -9.97 -50.74
N ALA A 402 -68.91 -9.64 -52.01
CA ALA A 402 -69.76 -8.76 -52.80
C ALA A 402 -71.13 -9.40 -53.06
N VAL A 403 -72.19 -8.64 -52.80
CA VAL A 403 -73.58 -9.10 -53.01
C VAL A 403 -74.49 -7.93 -53.31
N ASP A 404 -75.47 -8.13 -54.19
CA ASP A 404 -76.44 -7.09 -54.57
C ASP A 404 -77.65 -7.09 -53.63
N ASN A 405 -77.49 -6.44 -52.47
CA ASN A 405 -78.54 -6.30 -51.46
C ASN A 405 -78.59 -4.88 -50.84
N ILE A 406 -79.52 -4.63 -49.91
CA ILE A 406 -79.69 -3.31 -49.29
C ILE A 406 -78.53 -2.89 -48.35
N GLY A 407 -77.61 -3.79 -48.00
CA GLY A 407 -76.42 -3.49 -47.21
C GLY A 407 -75.19 -3.14 -48.06
N CYS A 408 -75.18 -3.51 -49.33
CA CYS A 408 -73.98 -3.43 -50.15
C CYS A 408 -73.53 -2.01 -50.47
N GLY A 409 -72.24 -1.93 -50.77
CA GLY A 409 -71.57 -0.78 -51.35
C GLY A 409 -71.24 0.31 -50.35
N ILE A 410 -71.54 0.16 -49.05
CA ILE A 410 -71.19 1.15 -48.00
C ILE A 410 -69.68 1.38 -47.92
N GLY A 411 -68.91 0.30 -48.04
CA GLY A 411 -67.46 0.28 -48.02
C GLY A 411 -66.95 -1.05 -48.58
N PRO A 412 -65.63 -1.21 -48.70
CA PRO A 412 -65.02 -2.47 -49.10
C PRO A 412 -65.03 -3.52 -47.98
N SER A 413 -64.75 -4.77 -48.34
CA SER A 413 -64.43 -5.83 -47.37
C SER A 413 -63.15 -5.47 -46.60
N GLY A 414 -63.05 -5.91 -45.35
CA GLY A 414 -61.98 -5.51 -44.42
C GLY A 414 -62.44 -4.44 -43.40
N ILE A 415 -63.51 -3.71 -43.72
CA ILE A 415 -64.16 -2.78 -42.78
C ILE A 415 -65.44 -3.42 -42.28
N ASN A 416 -65.40 -4.11 -41.15
CA ASN A 416 -66.59 -4.76 -40.60
C ASN A 416 -67.68 -3.71 -40.23
N PRO A 417 -68.95 -3.82 -40.68
CA PRO A 417 -69.60 -4.90 -41.43
C PRO A 417 -69.85 -4.60 -42.93
N TYR A 418 -69.07 -3.71 -43.53
CA TYR A 418 -69.22 -3.26 -44.91
C TYR A 418 -68.68 -4.27 -45.93
N TYR A 419 -69.26 -4.23 -47.12
CA TYR A 419 -68.90 -5.03 -48.29
C TYR A 419 -69.39 -4.33 -49.56
N PRO A 420 -68.72 -4.50 -50.71
CA PRO A 420 -69.09 -3.84 -51.96
C PRO A 420 -70.35 -4.47 -52.58
N CYS A 421 -70.96 -3.76 -53.53
CA CYS A 421 -71.98 -4.36 -54.42
C CYS A 421 -71.30 -5.20 -55.50
N ALA A 422 -71.97 -6.25 -55.99
CA ALA A 422 -71.42 -7.15 -57.00
C ALA A 422 -71.58 -6.58 -58.43
N SER A 423 -72.62 -5.80 -58.68
CA SER A 423 -72.85 -5.17 -59.99
C SER A 423 -72.94 -3.64 -59.95
N ILE A 424 -72.49 -3.00 -61.03
CA ILE A 424 -72.55 -1.56 -61.24
C ILE A 424 -74.00 -1.11 -61.39
N THR A 425 -74.84 -1.88 -62.08
CA THR A 425 -76.25 -1.55 -62.28
C THR A 425 -77.02 -1.54 -60.97
N TYR A 426 -76.77 -2.50 -60.07
CA TYR A 426 -77.38 -2.50 -58.75
C TYR A 426 -76.88 -1.32 -57.92
N ALA A 427 -75.57 -1.06 -57.93
CA ALA A 427 -74.95 0.07 -57.24
C ALA A 427 -75.51 1.43 -57.71
N LEU A 428 -75.82 1.59 -59.00
CA LEU A 428 -76.48 2.79 -59.50
C LEU A 428 -77.85 3.02 -58.87
N GLY A 429 -78.62 1.95 -58.66
CA GLY A 429 -79.91 1.99 -57.97
C GLY A 429 -79.82 2.37 -56.48
N ARG A 430 -78.61 2.35 -55.90
CA ARG A 430 -78.33 2.68 -54.50
C ARG A 430 -77.90 4.14 -54.29
N THR A 431 -77.63 4.86 -55.38
CA THR A 431 -77.18 6.26 -55.35
C THR A 431 -78.26 7.19 -54.80
N ASN A 432 -77.82 8.29 -54.19
CA ASN A 432 -78.70 9.34 -53.66
C ASN A 432 -77.96 10.68 -53.59
N SER A 433 -78.55 11.69 -52.95
CA SER A 433 -77.96 13.03 -52.86
C SER A 433 -76.66 13.13 -52.05
N THR A 434 -76.40 12.20 -51.14
CA THR A 434 -75.14 12.14 -50.37
C THR A 434 -74.15 11.15 -50.98
N ARG A 435 -74.64 10.09 -51.65
CA ARG A 435 -73.82 9.06 -52.29
C ARG A 435 -73.97 9.10 -53.81
N TYR A 436 -73.20 9.99 -54.43
CA TYR A 436 -73.37 10.39 -55.82
C TYR A 436 -72.22 9.94 -56.73
N LYS A 437 -71.32 9.06 -56.27
CA LYS A 437 -70.29 8.46 -57.12
C LYS A 437 -70.13 6.98 -56.84
N LEU A 438 -69.72 6.24 -57.86
CA LEU A 438 -69.36 4.83 -57.75
C LEU A 438 -67.84 4.70 -57.92
N LEU A 439 -67.21 3.98 -57.00
CA LEU A 439 -65.82 3.56 -57.10
C LEU A 439 -65.83 2.07 -57.42
N ILE A 440 -65.23 1.70 -58.55
CA ILE A 440 -65.38 0.36 -59.13
C ILE A 440 -64.02 -0.30 -59.22
N ALA A 441 -63.88 -1.41 -58.51
CA ALA A 441 -62.68 -2.23 -58.49
C ALA A 441 -62.43 -2.87 -59.86
N ASN A 442 -61.18 -3.25 -60.10
CA ASN A 442 -60.77 -4.00 -61.28
C ASN A 442 -61.57 -5.31 -61.39
N GLY A 443 -61.84 -5.73 -62.61
CA GLY A 443 -62.73 -6.88 -62.86
C GLY A 443 -63.45 -6.78 -64.19
N LEU A 444 -64.19 -7.84 -64.53
CA LEU A 444 -64.97 -7.94 -65.75
C LEU A 444 -66.48 -7.88 -65.43
N TYR A 445 -67.06 -6.70 -65.59
CA TYR A 445 -68.46 -6.44 -65.34
C TYR A 445 -69.28 -6.76 -66.60
N SER A 446 -69.92 -7.91 -66.61
CA SER A 446 -70.77 -8.36 -67.72
C SER A 446 -72.20 -7.83 -67.58
N GLU A 447 -72.38 -6.55 -67.88
CA GLU A 447 -73.64 -5.83 -67.78
C GLU A 447 -73.69 -4.61 -68.72
N SER A 448 -74.87 -4.01 -68.90
CA SER A 448 -75.01 -2.77 -69.66
C SER A 448 -75.46 -1.64 -68.75
N ILE A 449 -74.75 -0.52 -68.80
CA ILE A 449 -74.90 0.57 -67.85
C ILE A 449 -75.74 1.69 -68.45
N THR A 450 -76.79 2.09 -67.75
CA THR A 450 -77.53 3.33 -68.06
C THR A 450 -77.07 4.42 -67.10
N LEU A 451 -76.43 5.47 -67.62
CA LEU A 451 -75.90 6.55 -66.79
C LEU A 451 -77.04 7.37 -66.17
N VAL A 452 -76.87 7.69 -64.89
CA VAL A 452 -77.75 8.59 -64.14
C VAL A 452 -77.09 9.96 -64.07
N LYS A 453 -77.83 11.01 -64.46
CA LYS A 453 -77.32 12.39 -64.41
C LYS A 453 -76.86 12.75 -62.98
N GLY A 454 -75.69 13.36 -62.85
CA GLY A 454 -75.11 13.74 -61.56
C GLY A 454 -74.41 12.60 -60.81
N ILE A 455 -74.42 11.37 -61.33
CA ILE A 455 -73.71 10.23 -60.74
C ILE A 455 -72.46 9.92 -61.54
N SER A 456 -71.29 9.95 -60.90
CA SER A 456 -70.02 9.67 -61.59
C SER A 456 -69.53 8.24 -61.33
N LEU A 457 -68.92 7.60 -62.33
CA LEU A 457 -68.35 6.27 -62.26
C LEU A 457 -66.84 6.38 -62.42
N TYR A 458 -66.11 5.83 -61.47
CA TYR A 458 -64.65 5.81 -61.48
C TYR A 458 -64.18 4.36 -61.39
N GLY A 459 -63.65 3.85 -62.50
CA GLY A 459 -62.95 2.58 -62.57
C GLY A 459 -61.48 2.73 -62.20
N GLY A 460 -60.80 1.60 -62.16
CA GLY A 460 -59.38 1.51 -61.91
C GLY A 460 -59.01 1.50 -60.43
N TYR A 461 -59.86 0.91 -59.57
CA TYR A 461 -59.53 0.66 -58.17
C TYR A 461 -58.98 -0.75 -58.00
N ARG A 462 -57.97 -0.95 -57.16
CA ARG A 462 -57.54 -2.30 -56.78
C ARG A 462 -58.54 -2.91 -55.79
N PRO A 463 -58.89 -4.20 -55.89
CA PRO A 463 -59.90 -4.81 -55.02
C PRO A 463 -59.41 -5.04 -53.58
N ASP A 464 -58.10 -5.14 -53.39
CA ASP A 464 -57.41 -5.39 -52.11
C ASP A 464 -57.14 -4.10 -51.33
N THR A 465 -56.55 -3.07 -51.95
CA THR A 465 -56.19 -1.80 -51.26
C THR A 465 -57.15 -0.64 -51.54
N TRP A 466 -57.97 -0.73 -52.60
CA TRP A 466 -58.79 0.39 -53.09
C TRP A 466 -58.00 1.65 -53.45
N GLU A 467 -56.70 1.49 -53.73
CA GLU A 467 -55.93 2.52 -54.42
C GLU A 467 -56.36 2.61 -55.88
N ARG A 468 -56.41 3.83 -56.41
CA ARG A 468 -56.83 4.07 -57.80
C ARG A 468 -55.63 4.26 -58.72
N SER A 469 -55.52 3.47 -59.78
CA SER A 469 -54.54 3.67 -60.85
C SER A 469 -55.10 3.32 -62.22
N VAL A 470 -55.57 4.33 -62.96
CA VAL A 470 -56.14 4.15 -64.31
C VAL A 470 -55.16 3.56 -65.33
N ALA A 471 -53.85 3.68 -65.07
CA ALA A 471 -52.81 3.14 -65.96
C ALA A 471 -52.49 1.67 -65.67
N ASN A 472 -52.60 1.24 -64.40
CA ASN A 472 -52.12 -0.06 -63.94
C ASN A 472 -53.24 -1.03 -63.55
N THR A 473 -54.47 -0.57 -63.46
CA THR A 473 -55.63 -1.38 -63.11
C THR A 473 -56.67 -1.33 -64.22
N LEU A 474 -57.26 -2.49 -64.52
CA LEU A 474 -58.18 -2.65 -65.64
C LEU A 474 -59.57 -2.98 -65.12
N THR A 475 -60.49 -2.02 -65.24
CA THR A 475 -61.92 -2.23 -65.02
C THR A 475 -62.61 -2.33 -66.37
N THR A 476 -63.10 -3.53 -66.72
CA THR A 476 -63.71 -3.79 -68.03
C THR A 476 -65.22 -3.92 -67.89
N ILE A 477 -65.97 -3.19 -68.72
CA ILE A 477 -67.43 -3.35 -68.83
C ILE A 477 -67.74 -3.99 -70.17
N LYS A 478 -68.46 -5.11 -70.15
CA LYS A 478 -68.89 -5.84 -71.33
C LYS A 478 -70.41 -5.87 -71.41
N GLY A 479 -70.96 -5.18 -72.41
CA GLY A 479 -72.40 -5.04 -72.59
C GLY A 479 -73.09 -6.39 -72.74
N THR A 480 -74.34 -6.46 -72.28
CA THR A 480 -75.22 -7.64 -72.37
C THR A 480 -76.65 -7.32 -72.88
N SER A 481 -77.01 -6.05 -73.00
CA SER A 481 -78.37 -5.57 -73.27
C SER A 481 -78.51 -4.92 -74.65
N SER A 482 -79.76 -4.66 -75.05
CA SER A 482 -80.12 -3.96 -76.29
C SER A 482 -81.35 -3.09 -76.12
N LEU A 483 -81.44 -2.00 -76.88
CA LEU A 483 -82.61 -1.12 -76.99
C LEU A 483 -83.07 -1.10 -78.45
N ASN A 484 -84.32 -1.52 -78.73
CA ASN A 484 -84.85 -1.66 -80.09
C ASN A 484 -83.94 -2.50 -81.02
N ASP A 485 -83.37 -3.58 -80.49
CA ASP A 485 -82.34 -4.45 -81.09
C ASP A 485 -80.99 -3.79 -81.38
N HIS A 486 -80.76 -2.53 -81.00
CA HIS A 486 -79.44 -1.93 -81.01
C HIS A 486 -78.70 -2.33 -79.72
N LYS A 487 -77.55 -2.99 -79.87
CA LYS A 487 -76.72 -3.39 -78.72
C LYS A 487 -75.99 -2.18 -78.17
N TYR A 488 -75.85 -2.10 -76.86
CA TYR A 488 -75.05 -1.08 -76.21
C TYR A 488 -74.31 -1.63 -74.99
N THR A 489 -73.23 -0.96 -74.57
CA THR A 489 -72.56 -1.23 -73.29
C THR A 489 -72.82 -0.10 -72.30
N ILE A 490 -72.60 1.16 -72.70
CA ILE A 490 -73.01 2.33 -71.93
C ILE A 490 -74.08 3.11 -72.68
N PHE A 491 -75.17 3.47 -72.00
CA PHE A 491 -76.25 4.30 -72.52
C PHE A 491 -76.38 5.58 -71.68
N ALA A 492 -76.31 6.73 -72.34
CA ALA A 492 -76.45 8.03 -71.68
C ALA A 492 -77.43 8.91 -72.46
N GLU A 493 -78.52 9.31 -71.78
CA GLU A 493 -79.51 10.22 -72.34
C GLU A 493 -79.86 11.33 -71.33
N ASN A 494 -79.92 12.59 -71.79
CA ASN A 494 -80.32 13.75 -70.98
C ASN A 494 -79.42 14.00 -69.74
N ILE A 495 -78.10 13.79 -69.87
CA ILE A 495 -77.11 14.05 -68.82
C ILE A 495 -76.85 15.56 -68.70
N THR A 496 -77.66 16.19 -67.84
CA THR A 496 -77.73 17.64 -67.63
C THR A 496 -76.98 18.11 -66.39
N ASN A 497 -76.54 17.19 -65.53
CA ASN A 497 -75.67 17.48 -64.40
C ASN A 497 -74.28 16.89 -64.69
N SER A 498 -73.25 17.42 -64.02
CA SER A 498 -71.87 16.91 -64.15
C SER A 498 -71.81 15.42 -63.83
N THR A 499 -71.38 14.61 -64.80
CA THR A 499 -71.25 13.16 -64.71
C THR A 499 -69.93 12.79 -65.36
N VAL A 500 -69.11 12.02 -64.66
CA VAL A 500 -67.83 11.51 -65.18
C VAL A 500 -67.89 10.01 -65.31
N VAL A 501 -67.36 9.46 -66.39
CA VAL A 501 -67.08 8.03 -66.56
C VAL A 501 -65.60 7.92 -66.91
N GLU A 502 -64.79 7.39 -66.00
CA GLU A 502 -63.33 7.39 -66.18
C GLU A 502 -62.67 6.09 -65.73
N GLY A 503 -61.67 5.63 -66.48
CA GLY A 503 -60.82 4.49 -66.09
C GLY A 503 -61.43 3.14 -66.42
N PHE A 504 -62.11 3.03 -67.57
CA PHE A 504 -62.74 1.79 -68.02
C PHE A 504 -62.26 1.36 -69.40
N GLU A 505 -62.12 0.05 -69.58
CA GLU A 505 -62.18 -0.57 -70.91
C GLU A 505 -63.64 -0.92 -71.22
N ILE A 506 -64.20 -0.35 -72.28
CA ILE A 506 -65.61 -0.55 -72.64
C ILE A 506 -65.69 -1.46 -73.87
N GLN A 507 -66.13 -2.69 -73.65
CA GLN A 507 -66.29 -3.68 -74.70
C GLN A 507 -67.72 -3.68 -75.23
N GLY A 508 -67.87 -3.30 -76.50
CA GLY A 508 -69.12 -3.42 -77.24
C GLY A 508 -69.49 -4.87 -77.54
N GLN A 509 -70.77 -5.13 -77.70
CA GLN A 509 -71.27 -6.46 -78.14
C GLN A 509 -71.22 -6.59 -79.66
N THR A 510 -71.11 -7.81 -80.19
CA THR A 510 -71.39 -8.04 -81.61
C THR A 510 -72.90 -8.09 -81.83
N ASN A 511 -73.42 -7.31 -82.77
CA ASN A 511 -74.83 -7.38 -83.17
C ASN A 511 -74.98 -8.12 -84.50
N TYR A 512 -75.68 -9.26 -84.48
CA TYR A 512 -75.91 -10.08 -85.66
C TYR A 512 -77.24 -9.77 -86.37
N ALA A 513 -78.05 -8.85 -85.84
CA ALA A 513 -79.33 -8.48 -86.43
C ALA A 513 -79.15 -7.52 -87.63
N ALA A 514 -79.75 -7.85 -88.77
CA ALA A 514 -79.65 -7.05 -89.98
C ALA A 514 -80.20 -5.62 -89.77
N GLY A 515 -79.42 -4.61 -90.17
CA GLY A 515 -79.78 -3.19 -90.05
C GLY A 515 -79.74 -2.63 -88.63
N LYS A 516 -79.20 -3.38 -87.66
CA LYS A 516 -79.07 -2.95 -86.27
C LYS A 516 -77.62 -2.66 -85.92
N ASN A 517 -77.42 -1.59 -85.15
CA ASN A 517 -76.09 -1.13 -84.75
C ASN A 517 -75.66 -1.76 -83.42
N SER A 518 -74.36 -1.74 -83.18
CA SER A 518 -73.78 -1.97 -81.85
C SER A 518 -72.96 -0.75 -81.45
N TYR A 519 -73.20 -0.25 -80.25
CA TYR A 519 -72.49 0.88 -79.69
C TYR A 519 -71.72 0.43 -78.44
N ALA A 520 -70.42 0.74 -78.34
CA ALA A 520 -69.77 0.65 -77.03
C ALA A 520 -70.39 1.69 -76.08
N ILE A 521 -70.54 2.92 -76.56
CA ILE A 521 -71.13 4.04 -75.82
C ILE A 521 -72.17 4.73 -76.72
N TYR A 522 -73.42 4.84 -76.24
CA TYR A 522 -74.48 5.61 -76.87
C TYR A 522 -74.74 6.89 -76.09
N LEU A 523 -74.64 8.05 -76.75
CA LEU A 523 -74.81 9.37 -76.15
C LEU A 523 -75.91 10.17 -76.85
N LYS A 524 -76.84 10.74 -76.08
CA LYS A 524 -77.88 11.65 -76.57
C LYS A 524 -78.18 12.76 -75.56
N ASN A 525 -78.14 14.03 -75.99
CA ASN A 525 -78.42 15.19 -75.12
C ASN A 525 -77.61 15.16 -73.79
N ALA A 526 -76.31 14.92 -73.87
CA ALA A 526 -75.44 14.76 -72.70
C ALA A 526 -74.35 15.86 -72.64
N PRO A 527 -74.70 17.15 -72.55
CA PRO A 527 -73.73 18.25 -72.62
C PRO A 527 -72.75 18.29 -71.42
N ASN A 528 -73.12 17.71 -70.29
CA ASN A 528 -72.33 17.74 -69.04
C ASN A 528 -71.74 16.36 -68.68
N LEU A 529 -71.60 15.48 -69.67
CA LEU A 529 -70.93 14.19 -69.52
C LEU A 529 -69.47 14.29 -69.95
N THR A 530 -68.58 13.81 -69.10
CA THR A 530 -67.15 13.62 -69.42
C THR A 530 -66.82 12.14 -69.42
N ILE A 531 -66.11 11.68 -70.46
CA ILE A 531 -65.60 10.32 -70.57
C ILE A 531 -64.09 10.40 -70.81
N SER A 532 -63.29 9.76 -69.95
CA SER A 532 -61.83 9.77 -70.02
C SER A 532 -61.17 8.42 -69.79
#